data_AF-A0A923ZGB7-F1
#
_entry.id   AF-A0A923ZGB7-F1
#
_cell.length_a   1.000
_cell.length_b   1.000
_cell.length_c   1.000
_cell.angle_alpha   90.00
_cell.angle_beta   90.00
_cell.angle_gamma   90.00
#
_symmetry.space_group_name_H-M   'P 1'
#
loop_
_entity.id
_entity.type
_entity.pdbx_description
1 polymer ?
#
loop_
_entity_poly.entity_id
_entity_poly.type
_entity_poly.pdbx_seq_one_letter_code
_entity_poly.pdbx_strand_id
1 'polypeptide(L)'
;MKMNLRLLSVLLMASFLFSAPAFSQKVYYNGVDMAIAIPPAYPQYASYTSYDLAVIPLIVAEDTRIKYDALPYEIKVNNLKKSASGDFHVVAKLFMLAGKLTSKSTASINIRLGVKVFDKNGTLVNEGTVNRDAFYISLGKKLSDDETKDVVLVNTLLIQNSIDTALATFNNAAMGSNITKEVFFAALKDVKKMPELKEFQQQMEELYPIIAKKDQAAIKAKLEAYTPYWEKMTAYAGDGEVNEVKRAAYQNLILSNLFTGKMDKINDYIASYKPIDKVESLAFGLLKMKHSEDGEKLMKLMNPLAGQQPVKAAGAASNPTLAQLVETERFIVINNGTITLKGSRNPGVFTGKIKIAKLPVGDNNSNIVSLDKKGDEMFIEGKDAAGVARTFSAASSDIELVKADNGDQYTYKVFGSAFGIGGIGTILKSSYSSDKITVFRAIVPEGSDYFIAKANDKEGFVYSILKGKKKMVEYFSDCPGMEEKFKNKTISDGESIEKIAAIYTECK
;
A
#
# COMPACT_ATOMS: atom_id res chain seq x y z
N MET A 1 41.94 60.79 -41.79
CA MET A 1 40.76 60.93 -40.91
C MET A 1 41.24 60.85 -39.46
N LYS A 2 41.53 61.99 -38.82
CA LYS A 2 42.06 62.03 -37.44
C LYS A 2 40.89 61.91 -36.47
N MET A 3 40.68 60.73 -35.89
CA MET A 3 39.69 60.53 -34.86
C MET A 3 40.13 61.31 -33.61
N ASN A 4 39.28 62.22 -33.14
CA ASN A 4 39.59 63.16 -32.08
C ASN A 4 39.82 62.38 -30.78
N LEU A 5 41.05 62.36 -30.27
CA LEU A 5 41.46 61.61 -29.08
C LEU A 5 40.61 61.99 -27.83
N ARG A 6 40.05 63.21 -27.83
CA ARG A 6 39.10 63.71 -26.83
C ARG A 6 37.70 63.07 -26.91
N LEU A 7 37.25 62.66 -28.10
CA LEU A 7 35.97 61.98 -28.27
C LEU A 7 36.05 60.53 -27.76
N LEU A 8 37.19 59.86 -28.00
CA LEU A 8 37.43 58.48 -27.54
C LEU A 8 37.55 58.42 -26.01
N SER A 9 38.17 59.42 -25.37
CA SER A 9 38.30 59.47 -23.90
C SER A 9 36.98 59.83 -23.20
N VAL A 10 36.12 60.65 -23.82
CA VAL A 10 34.75 60.90 -23.32
C VAL A 10 33.86 59.66 -23.51
N LEU A 11 34.00 58.93 -24.62
CA LEU A 11 33.27 57.67 -24.83
C LEU A 11 33.72 56.57 -23.85
N LEU A 12 35.03 56.47 -23.58
CA LEU A 12 35.58 55.50 -22.63
C LEU A 12 35.21 55.82 -21.17
N MET A 13 35.21 57.10 -20.78
CA MET A 13 34.70 57.54 -19.47
C MET A 13 33.20 57.32 -19.35
N ALA A 14 32.41 57.55 -20.41
CA ALA A 14 30.99 57.23 -20.40
C ALA A 14 30.75 55.72 -20.25
N SER A 15 31.51 54.85 -20.92
CA SER A 15 31.39 53.39 -20.72
C SER A 15 31.87 52.90 -19.35
N PHE A 16 32.75 53.63 -18.65
CA PHE A 16 33.13 53.34 -17.25
C PHE A 16 32.16 53.94 -16.23
N LEU A 17 31.44 55.01 -16.57
CA LEU A 17 30.40 55.61 -15.73
C LEU A 17 29.05 54.86 -15.84
N PHE A 18 28.83 54.09 -16.91
CA PHE A 18 27.66 53.21 -17.08
C PHE A 18 27.90 51.75 -16.63
N SER A 19 29.12 51.37 -16.24
CA SER A 19 29.31 50.18 -15.41
C SER A 19 29.02 50.53 -13.95
N ALA A 20 27.76 50.86 -13.66
CA ALA A 20 27.26 50.73 -12.29
C ALA A 20 27.62 49.32 -11.83
N PRO A 21 28.24 49.13 -10.65
CA PRO A 21 28.44 47.78 -10.13
C PRO A 21 27.07 47.11 -10.15
N ALA A 22 26.90 46.06 -10.95
CA ALA A 22 25.65 45.34 -11.01
C ALA A 22 25.29 44.95 -9.58
N PHE A 23 24.29 45.63 -9.02
CA PHE A 23 23.78 45.37 -7.69
C PHE A 23 23.06 44.03 -7.77
N SER A 24 23.82 42.94 -7.68
CA SER A 24 23.30 41.58 -7.76
C SER A 24 22.66 41.25 -6.41
N GLN A 25 21.33 41.41 -6.37
CA GLN A 25 20.49 40.79 -5.36
C GLN A 25 20.64 39.28 -5.50
N LYS A 26 20.89 38.55 -4.40
CA LYS A 26 20.94 37.09 -4.42
C LYS A 26 19.94 36.51 -3.44
N VAL A 27 19.21 35.48 -3.86
CA VAL A 27 18.46 34.65 -2.92
C VAL A 27 19.41 33.70 -2.21
N TYR A 28 19.14 33.45 -0.94
CA TYR A 28 19.71 32.33 -0.21
C TYR A 28 18.61 31.66 0.60
N TYR A 29 18.79 30.37 0.86
CA TYR A 29 17.80 29.54 1.50
C TYR A 29 18.34 29.08 2.85
N ASN A 30 17.57 29.33 3.90
CA ASN A 30 17.88 28.87 5.24
C ASN A 30 16.96 27.70 5.58
N GLY A 31 17.56 26.54 5.81
CA GLY A 31 16.89 25.35 6.32
C GLY A 31 16.42 25.58 7.76
N VAL A 32 15.17 25.22 8.02
CA VAL A 32 14.57 25.27 9.35
C VAL A 32 13.74 24.02 9.59
N ASP A 33 13.91 23.42 10.77
CA ASP A 33 13.05 22.32 11.21
C ASP A 33 11.69 22.86 11.61
N MET A 34 10.64 22.40 10.93
CA MET A 34 9.27 22.75 11.28
C MET A 34 8.42 21.51 11.50
N ALA A 35 7.59 21.58 12.55
CA ALA A 35 6.53 20.63 12.76
C ALA A 35 5.39 20.93 11.79
N ILE A 36 5.01 19.93 10.99
CA ILE A 36 3.97 19.99 9.97
C ILE A 36 2.87 19.01 10.38
N ALA A 37 1.65 19.52 10.53
CA ALA A 37 0.46 18.71 10.78
C ALA A 37 -0.10 18.21 9.44
N ILE A 38 0.12 16.92 9.16
CA ILE A 38 -0.45 16.22 8.02
C ILE A 38 -1.89 15.83 8.39
N PRO A 39 -2.90 16.32 7.67
CA PRO A 39 -4.28 15.93 7.93
C PRO A 39 -4.52 14.46 7.58
N PRO A 40 -5.53 13.82 8.19
CA PRO A 40 -6.00 12.51 7.73
C PRO A 40 -6.34 12.51 6.24
N ALA A 41 -5.85 11.50 5.52
CA ALA A 41 -6.29 11.16 4.17
C ALA A 41 -7.72 10.63 4.12
N TYR A 42 -8.26 10.16 5.24
CA TYR A 42 -9.63 9.65 5.34
C TYR A 42 -10.44 10.42 6.38
N PRO A 43 -10.81 11.69 6.10
CA PRO A 43 -11.50 12.55 7.08
C PRO A 43 -12.85 11.98 7.54
N GLN A 44 -13.48 11.11 6.74
CA GLN A 44 -14.69 10.39 7.13
C GLN A 44 -14.50 9.48 8.36
N TYR A 45 -13.26 9.09 8.67
CA TYR A 45 -12.92 8.31 9.85
C TYR A 45 -12.43 9.15 11.03
N ALA A 46 -12.47 10.49 10.95
CA ALA A 46 -11.99 11.35 12.03
C ALA A 46 -12.72 11.12 13.38
N SER A 47 -13.95 10.61 13.35
CA SER A 47 -14.71 10.25 14.56
C SER A 47 -14.43 8.84 15.09
N TYR A 48 -13.63 8.04 14.38
CA TYR A 48 -13.33 6.67 14.76
C TYR A 48 -12.24 6.71 15.82
N THR A 49 -12.48 6.11 16.98
CA THR A 49 -11.59 6.23 18.14
C THR A 49 -11.16 4.88 18.70
N SER A 50 -11.70 3.80 18.15
CA SER A 50 -11.46 2.45 18.65
C SER A 50 -11.14 1.45 17.55
N TYR A 51 -10.48 0.37 17.93
CA TYR A 51 -10.22 -0.75 17.04
C TYR A 51 -10.38 -2.08 17.77
N ASP A 52 -10.63 -3.15 17.02
CA ASP A 52 -10.43 -4.52 17.47
C ASP A 52 -9.46 -5.24 16.53
N LEU A 53 -8.90 -6.36 16.98
CA LEU A 53 -7.83 -7.06 16.28
C LEU A 53 -7.99 -8.57 16.44
N ALA A 54 -7.84 -9.28 15.33
CA ALA A 54 -7.64 -10.73 15.31
C ALA A 54 -6.36 -11.09 14.55
N VAL A 55 -5.59 -12.03 15.12
CA VAL A 55 -4.45 -12.64 14.45
C VAL A 55 -4.82 -14.08 14.05
N ILE A 56 -4.62 -14.41 12.79
CA ILE A 56 -4.90 -15.71 12.19
C ILE A 56 -3.55 -16.36 11.86
N PRO A 57 -3.05 -17.29 12.70
CA PRO A 57 -1.90 -18.11 12.33
C PRO A 57 -2.33 -19.13 11.28
N LEU A 58 -1.57 -19.23 10.20
CA LEU A 58 -1.87 -20.17 9.12
C LEU A 58 -0.94 -21.39 9.09
N ILE A 59 0.22 -21.32 9.75
CA ILE A 59 1.06 -22.48 10.06
C ILE A 59 0.86 -22.82 11.53
N VAL A 60 0.08 -23.86 11.82
CA VAL A 60 0.04 -24.47 13.14
C VAL A 60 1.24 -25.39 13.23
N ALA A 61 2.41 -24.85 13.62
CA ALA A 61 3.45 -25.73 14.13
C ALA A 61 2.88 -26.38 15.39
N GLU A 62 2.85 -27.72 15.45
CA GLU A 62 2.27 -28.54 16.52
C GLU A 62 2.75 -28.16 17.94
N ASP A 63 3.80 -27.33 18.06
CA ASP A 63 4.39 -26.86 19.33
C ASP A 63 4.16 -25.37 19.65
N THR A 64 3.35 -24.64 18.86
CA THR A 64 3.07 -23.22 19.14
C THR A 64 1.96 -23.04 20.17
N ARG A 65 2.31 -23.18 21.45
CA ARG A 65 1.47 -22.85 22.64
C ARG A 65 1.14 -21.35 22.78
N ILE A 66 1.06 -20.62 21.69
CA ILE A 66 0.81 -19.17 21.71
C ILE A 66 -0.71 -18.97 21.73
N LYS A 67 -1.24 -18.51 22.87
CA LYS A 67 -2.61 -17.98 22.93
C LYS A 67 -2.60 -16.56 22.34
N TYR A 68 -2.93 -16.44 21.06
CA TYR A 68 -2.95 -15.16 20.32
C TYR A 68 -4.00 -14.17 20.83
N ASP A 69 -4.94 -14.66 21.64
CA ASP A 69 -6.06 -13.89 22.20
C ASP A 69 -5.61 -12.88 23.27
N ALA A 70 -4.38 -13.03 23.78
CA ALA A 70 -3.79 -12.17 24.81
C ALA A 70 -2.37 -11.76 24.42
N LEU A 71 -2.25 -10.86 23.43
CA LEU A 71 -0.98 -10.16 23.20
C LEU A 71 -0.65 -9.36 24.48
N PRO A 72 0.45 -9.64 25.21
CA PRO A 72 0.86 -8.93 26.43
C PRO A 72 0.99 -7.40 26.29
N TYR A 73 1.09 -6.91 25.07
CA TYR A 73 1.13 -5.49 24.74
C TYR A 73 0.07 -5.18 23.68
N GLU A 74 -0.65 -4.08 23.90
CA GLU A 74 -1.63 -3.55 22.96
C GLU A 74 -0.91 -3.03 21.71
N ILE A 75 -1.29 -3.55 20.53
CA ILE A 75 -0.80 -3.07 19.24
C ILE A 75 -1.10 -1.57 19.14
N LYS A 76 -0.12 -0.76 18.75
CA LYS A 76 -0.33 0.68 18.70
C LYS A 76 -0.88 1.08 17.35
N VAL A 77 -2.20 1.08 17.24
CA VAL A 77 -2.90 1.67 16.08
C VAL A 77 -3.09 3.18 16.34
N ASN A 78 -1.98 3.92 16.30
CA ASN A 78 -1.94 5.35 16.61
C ASN A 78 -2.59 5.67 17.99
N ASN A 79 -3.54 6.61 18.04
CA ASN A 79 -4.27 7.02 19.25
C ASN A 79 -5.58 6.23 19.47
N LEU A 80 -5.84 5.18 18.67
CA LEU A 80 -7.05 4.38 18.81
C LEU A 80 -6.97 3.47 20.05
N LYS A 81 -8.10 3.28 20.72
CA LYS A 81 -8.22 2.40 21.89
C LYS A 81 -8.73 1.03 21.48
N LYS A 82 -8.13 -0.04 22.00
CA LYS A 82 -8.68 -1.39 21.79
C LYS A 82 -10.06 -1.51 22.45
N SER A 83 -11.02 -2.03 21.70
CA SER A 83 -12.40 -2.31 22.11
C SER A 83 -12.79 -3.71 21.62
N ALA A 84 -13.83 -4.31 22.20
CA ALA A 84 -14.40 -5.57 21.67
C ALA A 84 -15.28 -5.33 20.42
N SER A 85 -15.71 -4.09 20.21
CA SER A 85 -16.51 -3.65 19.07
C SER A 85 -15.86 -2.38 18.53
N GLY A 86 -14.70 -2.55 17.89
CA GLY A 86 -13.90 -1.44 17.37
C GLY A 86 -14.62 -0.71 16.23
N ASP A 87 -14.33 0.59 16.08
CA ASP A 87 -14.73 1.33 14.88
C ASP A 87 -13.97 0.84 13.64
N PHE A 88 -12.76 0.31 13.85
CA PHE A 88 -11.98 -0.44 12.88
C PHE A 88 -11.80 -1.90 13.30
N HIS A 89 -11.91 -2.81 12.34
CA HIS A 89 -11.61 -4.22 12.51
C HIS A 89 -10.30 -4.58 11.82
N VAL A 90 -9.29 -4.97 12.59
CA VAL A 90 -7.97 -5.36 12.06
C VAL A 90 -7.89 -6.88 12.01
N VAL A 91 -7.68 -7.43 10.81
CA VAL A 91 -7.48 -8.86 10.60
C VAL A 91 -6.07 -9.10 10.07
N ALA A 92 -5.22 -9.71 10.89
CA ALA A 92 -3.83 -10.01 10.57
C ALA A 92 -3.65 -11.51 10.29
N LYS A 93 -3.22 -11.88 9.09
CA LYS A 93 -2.90 -13.24 8.66
C LYS A 93 -1.41 -13.50 8.73
N LEU A 94 -0.99 -14.34 9.66
CA LEU A 94 0.40 -14.73 9.84
C LEU A 94 0.67 -16.03 9.07
N PHE A 95 1.35 -15.88 7.93
CA PHE A 95 1.73 -16.98 7.05
C PHE A 95 3.03 -17.65 7.48
N MET A 96 3.98 -16.86 7.98
CA MET A 96 5.27 -17.38 8.44
C MET A 96 5.80 -16.48 9.54
N LEU A 97 6.33 -17.10 10.59
CA LEU A 97 7.13 -16.43 11.59
C LEU A 97 8.29 -17.34 11.98
N ALA A 98 9.49 -16.92 11.69
CA ALA A 98 10.69 -17.47 12.30
C ALA A 98 11.53 -16.29 12.78
N GLY A 99 12.03 -16.34 14.00
CA GLY A 99 12.80 -15.24 14.55
C GLY A 99 13.75 -15.68 15.62
N LYS A 100 14.85 -14.95 15.75
CA LYS A 100 15.81 -15.11 16.85
C LYS A 100 16.21 -13.75 17.38
N LEU A 101 16.33 -13.65 18.70
CA LEU A 101 16.95 -12.48 19.32
C LEU A 101 18.40 -12.37 18.86
N THR A 102 18.78 -11.18 18.42
CA THR A 102 20.17 -10.84 18.11
C THR A 102 20.82 -10.06 19.26
N SER A 103 19.99 -9.43 20.11
CA SER A 103 20.38 -8.84 21.38
C SER A 103 19.18 -8.76 22.33
N LYS A 104 19.36 -8.21 23.54
CA LYS A 104 18.27 -7.91 24.48
C LYS A 104 17.26 -6.88 23.96
N SER A 105 17.52 -6.20 22.84
CA SER A 105 16.64 -5.15 22.28
C SER A 105 16.37 -5.31 20.79
N THR A 106 16.93 -6.33 20.14
CA THR A 106 16.81 -6.53 18.69
C THR A 106 16.61 -8.00 18.35
N ALA A 107 15.89 -8.25 17.27
CA ALA A 107 15.68 -9.58 16.71
C ALA A 107 15.87 -9.57 15.20
N SER A 108 16.32 -10.70 14.66
CA SER A 108 16.26 -10.99 13.22
C SER A 108 15.07 -11.91 12.96
N ILE A 109 14.22 -11.53 12.02
CA ILE A 109 12.98 -12.23 11.70
C ILE A 109 12.86 -12.54 10.20
N ASN A 110 12.34 -13.72 9.91
CA ASN A 110 11.69 -14.06 8.65
C ASN A 110 10.19 -14.01 8.91
N ILE A 111 9.49 -13.14 8.19
CA ILE A 111 8.05 -12.98 8.39
C ILE A 111 7.32 -12.81 7.07
N ARG A 112 6.17 -13.49 7.00
CA ARG A 112 5.13 -13.26 6.00
C ARG A 112 3.82 -13.00 6.73
N LEU A 113 3.35 -11.76 6.64
CA LEU A 113 2.15 -11.25 7.32
C LEU A 113 1.33 -10.41 6.33
N GLY A 114 0.04 -10.69 6.23
CA GLY A 114 -0.94 -9.79 5.61
C GLY A 114 -1.82 -9.17 6.69
N VAL A 115 -2.17 -7.90 6.55
CA VAL A 115 -3.05 -7.16 7.47
C VAL A 115 -4.10 -6.44 6.65
N LYS A 116 -5.36 -6.68 6.97
CA LYS A 116 -6.50 -5.94 6.43
C LYS A 116 -7.16 -5.14 7.53
N VAL A 117 -7.52 -3.91 7.22
CA VAL A 117 -8.28 -3.03 8.10
C VAL A 117 -9.63 -2.78 7.46
N PHE A 118 -10.69 -3.08 8.18
CA PHE A 118 -12.06 -2.80 7.78
C PHE A 118 -12.64 -1.72 8.67
N ASP A 119 -13.57 -0.91 8.15
CA ASP A 119 -14.40 -0.06 9.00
C ASP A 119 -15.51 -0.88 9.69
N LYS A 120 -16.21 -0.27 10.65
CA LYS A 120 -17.35 -0.89 11.35
C LYS A 120 -18.50 -1.36 10.46
N ASN A 121 -18.53 -0.95 9.19
CA ASN A 121 -19.53 -1.38 8.22
C ASN A 121 -19.01 -2.54 7.34
N GLY A 122 -17.76 -2.99 7.55
CA GLY A 122 -17.12 -4.05 6.78
C GLY A 122 -16.42 -3.59 5.50
N THR A 123 -16.29 -2.27 5.27
CA THR A 123 -15.58 -1.74 4.11
C THR A 123 -14.08 -1.91 4.32
N LEU A 124 -13.37 -2.52 3.36
CA LEU A 124 -11.90 -2.59 3.40
C LEU A 124 -11.33 -1.18 3.20
N VAL A 125 -10.63 -0.67 4.22
CA VAL A 125 -10.06 0.69 4.21
C VAL A 125 -8.55 0.70 3.96
N ASN A 126 -7.87 -0.39 4.33
CA ASN A 126 -6.45 -0.53 4.10
C ASN A 126 -6.04 -2.01 4.05
N GLU A 127 -5.04 -2.29 3.23
CA GLU A 127 -4.34 -3.56 3.21
C GLU A 127 -2.83 -3.30 3.28
N GLY A 128 -2.14 -4.10 4.09
CA GLY A 128 -0.71 -4.00 4.32
C GLY A 128 -0.08 -5.37 4.37
N THR A 129 1.13 -5.52 3.83
CA THR A 129 1.85 -6.78 3.85
C THR A 129 3.28 -6.56 4.33
N VAL A 130 3.76 -7.46 5.17
CA VAL A 130 5.18 -7.59 5.51
C VAL A 130 5.65 -8.95 5.01
N ASN A 131 6.44 -8.94 3.94
CA ASN A 131 7.10 -10.12 3.41
C ASN A 131 8.60 -9.82 3.38
N ARG A 132 9.32 -10.28 4.41
CA ARG A 132 10.75 -10.00 4.57
C ARG A 132 11.47 -11.21 5.15
N ASP A 133 12.64 -11.47 4.58
CA ASP A 133 13.61 -12.44 5.08
C ASP A 133 14.78 -11.71 5.77
N ALA A 134 15.26 -12.29 6.88
CA ALA A 134 16.38 -11.82 7.70
C ALA A 134 16.29 -10.33 8.11
N PHE A 135 15.09 -9.81 8.34
CA PHE A 135 14.86 -8.42 8.70
C PHE A 135 15.15 -8.17 10.18
N TYR A 136 15.89 -7.10 10.49
CA TYR A 136 16.19 -6.72 11.87
C TYR A 136 15.13 -5.76 12.40
N ILE A 137 14.55 -6.09 13.55
CA ILE A 137 13.60 -5.23 14.25
C ILE A 137 14.14 -4.82 15.63
N SER A 138 13.81 -3.59 16.04
CA SER A 138 13.90 -3.17 17.43
C SER A 138 12.66 -3.63 18.18
N LEU A 139 12.82 -4.14 19.39
CA LEU A 139 11.70 -4.59 20.22
C LEU A 139 10.99 -3.45 20.96
N GLY A 140 11.45 -2.20 20.81
CA GLY A 140 10.92 -1.03 21.52
C GLY A 140 11.22 -1.01 23.03
N LYS A 141 11.76 -2.09 23.60
CA LYS A 141 12.27 -2.19 24.96
C LYS A 141 13.51 -3.08 25.04
N LYS A 142 14.27 -2.94 26.13
CA LYS A 142 15.35 -3.85 26.49
C LYS A 142 14.80 -4.95 27.41
N LEU A 143 14.91 -6.20 26.99
CA LEU A 143 14.45 -7.38 27.74
C LEU A 143 15.40 -7.71 28.90
N SER A 144 14.84 -8.22 29.99
CA SER A 144 15.58 -8.89 31.07
C SER A 144 16.08 -10.28 30.63
N ASP A 145 17.00 -10.89 31.40
CA ASP A 145 17.51 -12.23 31.08
C ASP A 145 16.42 -13.30 31.12
N ASP A 146 15.44 -13.17 32.02
CA ASP A 146 14.31 -14.09 32.10
C ASP A 146 13.35 -13.90 30.91
N GLU A 147 13.07 -12.65 30.53
CA GLU A 147 12.25 -12.34 29.36
C GLU A 147 12.87 -12.85 28.05
N THR A 148 14.21 -12.86 27.92
CA THR A 148 14.85 -13.40 26.71
C THR A 148 14.68 -14.90 26.55
N LYS A 149 14.39 -15.63 27.63
CA LYS A 149 14.16 -17.08 27.62
C LYS A 149 12.68 -17.44 27.43
N ASP A 150 11.78 -16.47 27.61
CA ASP A 150 10.36 -16.66 27.38
C ASP A 150 10.04 -16.57 25.88
N VAL A 151 9.99 -17.74 25.24
CA VAL A 151 9.69 -17.89 23.81
C VAL A 151 8.30 -17.33 23.45
N VAL A 152 7.33 -17.42 24.35
CA VAL A 152 5.96 -16.93 24.09
C VAL A 152 5.95 -15.41 24.08
N LEU A 153 6.60 -14.78 25.07
CA LEU A 153 6.77 -13.33 25.11
C LEU A 153 7.53 -12.82 23.88
N VAL A 154 8.66 -13.45 23.54
CA VAL A 154 9.48 -13.05 22.39
C VAL A 154 8.66 -13.12 21.11
N ASN A 155 8.04 -14.26 20.80
CA ASN A 155 7.23 -14.41 19.58
C ASN A 155 6.08 -13.40 19.51
N THR A 156 5.44 -13.11 20.64
CA THR A 156 4.39 -12.09 20.68
C THR A 156 4.94 -10.70 20.32
N LEU A 157 6.08 -10.31 20.88
CA LEU A 157 6.71 -9.02 20.55
C LEU A 157 7.08 -8.93 19.06
N LEU A 158 7.54 -10.03 18.45
CA LEU A 158 7.85 -10.06 17.02
C LEU A 158 6.58 -9.86 16.16
N ILE A 159 5.49 -10.54 16.50
CA ILE A 159 4.20 -10.41 15.80
C ILE A 159 3.68 -8.98 15.90
N GLN A 160 3.69 -8.41 17.11
CA GLN A 160 3.25 -7.04 17.33
C GLN A 160 4.02 -6.03 16.50
N ASN A 161 5.35 -6.03 16.58
CA ASN A 161 6.19 -5.10 15.82
C ASN A 161 5.95 -5.22 14.31
N SER A 162 5.64 -6.43 13.85
CA SER A 162 5.34 -6.68 12.45
C SER A 162 3.97 -6.16 12.03
N ILE A 163 2.96 -6.29 12.89
CA ILE A 163 1.64 -5.68 12.65
C ILE A 163 1.75 -4.15 12.71
N ASP A 164 2.47 -3.57 13.67
CA ASP A 164 2.73 -2.13 13.74
C ASP A 164 3.39 -1.62 12.45
N THR A 165 4.37 -2.38 11.92
CA THR A 165 5.02 -2.07 10.64
C THR A 165 4.02 -2.13 9.47
N ALA A 166 3.17 -3.16 9.43
CA ALA A 166 2.14 -3.31 8.40
C ALA A 166 1.10 -2.18 8.45
N LEU A 167 0.80 -1.68 9.64
CA LEU A 167 -0.19 -0.63 9.88
C LEU A 167 0.38 0.79 9.79
N ALA A 168 1.69 0.98 9.63
CA ALA A 168 2.30 2.31 9.60
C ALA A 168 1.66 3.24 8.54
N THR A 169 1.43 2.72 7.33
CA THR A 169 0.77 3.47 6.25
C THR A 169 -0.67 3.83 6.59
N PHE A 170 -1.43 2.87 7.15
CA PHE A 170 -2.79 3.12 7.61
C PHE A 170 -2.82 4.18 8.71
N ASN A 171 -1.97 4.06 9.72
CA ASN A 171 -1.89 4.99 10.84
C ASN A 171 -1.61 6.43 10.37
N ASN A 172 -0.69 6.59 9.42
CA ASN A 172 -0.36 7.89 8.83
C ASN A 172 -1.51 8.45 7.97
N ALA A 173 -2.21 7.58 7.23
CA ALA A 173 -3.29 7.98 6.33
C ALA A 173 -4.61 8.25 7.09
N ALA A 174 -5.04 7.38 7.98
CA ALA A 174 -6.35 7.44 8.61
C ALA A 174 -6.47 8.51 9.70
N MET A 175 -5.36 8.82 10.38
CA MET A 175 -5.38 9.67 11.57
C MET A 175 -4.58 10.97 11.40
N GLY A 176 -3.90 11.13 10.26
CA GLY A 176 -2.92 12.18 10.09
C GLY A 176 -1.70 11.97 10.99
N SER A 177 -0.74 12.88 10.90
CA SER A 177 0.48 12.81 11.72
C SER A 177 1.13 14.19 11.87
N ASN A 178 1.89 14.37 12.94
CA ASN A 178 2.80 15.51 13.06
C ASN A 178 4.20 15.03 12.73
N ILE A 179 4.79 15.55 11.65
CA ILE A 179 6.17 15.27 11.28
C ILE A 179 7.03 16.51 11.49
N THR A 180 8.30 16.33 11.84
CA THR A 180 9.29 17.41 11.73
C THR A 180 9.98 17.26 10.39
N LYS A 181 9.97 18.31 9.57
CA LYS A 181 10.65 18.34 8.29
C LYS A 181 11.46 19.63 8.17
N GLU A 182 12.69 19.51 7.69
CA GLU A 182 13.49 20.66 7.29
C GLU A 182 12.85 21.26 6.02
N VAL A 183 12.54 22.56 6.07
CA VAL A 183 12.10 23.32 4.91
C VAL A 183 12.90 24.61 4.78
N PHE A 184 12.85 25.21 3.60
CA PHE A 184 13.77 26.28 3.23
C PHE A 184 13.03 27.60 3.01
N PHE A 185 13.09 28.52 3.99
CA PHE A 185 12.66 29.90 3.74
C PHE A 185 13.75 30.66 2.99
N ALA A 186 13.32 31.44 2.01
CA ALA A 186 14.20 32.28 1.22
C ALA A 186 14.40 33.65 1.87
N ALA A 187 15.62 34.13 1.82
CA ALA A 187 16.00 35.48 2.23
C ALA A 187 16.87 36.13 1.16
N LEU A 188 16.95 37.46 1.23
CA LEU A 188 17.63 38.30 0.25
C LEU A 188 18.95 38.80 0.83
N LYS A 189 20.05 38.58 0.11
CA LYS A 189 21.39 39.09 0.46
C LYS A 189 21.62 40.49 -0.13
N ASP A 190 22.48 41.30 0.47
CA ASP A 190 22.85 42.63 -0.06
C ASP A 190 21.70 43.68 -0.08
N VAL A 191 20.60 43.43 0.64
CA VAL A 191 19.40 44.30 0.73
C VAL A 191 19.71 45.74 1.19
N LYS A 192 20.77 45.96 1.97
CA LYS A 192 21.19 47.33 2.37
C LYS A 192 21.47 48.25 1.17
N LYS A 193 21.75 47.67 -0.01
CA LYS A 193 21.98 48.40 -1.26
C LYS A 193 20.67 48.65 -2.05
N MET A 194 19.55 48.08 -1.62
CA MET A 194 18.21 48.20 -2.22
C MET A 194 17.19 48.52 -1.10
N PRO A 195 17.10 49.78 -0.65
CA PRO A 195 16.30 50.19 0.50
C PRO A 195 14.82 49.78 0.43
N GLU A 196 14.25 49.67 -0.78
CA GLU A 196 12.89 49.23 -1.06
C GLU A 196 12.63 47.76 -0.69
N LEU A 197 13.69 46.93 -0.59
CA LEU A 197 13.62 45.53 -0.16
C LEU A 197 13.89 45.35 1.34
N LYS A 198 14.10 46.45 2.08
CA LYS A 198 14.40 46.41 3.52
C LYS A 198 13.32 45.67 4.33
N GLU A 199 12.06 45.84 3.95
CA GLU A 199 10.93 45.15 4.59
C GLU A 199 11.05 43.62 4.46
N PHE A 200 11.50 43.10 3.30
CA PHE A 200 11.75 41.67 3.11
C PHE A 200 12.77 41.14 4.13
N GLN A 201 13.90 41.83 4.27
CA GLN A 201 14.95 41.44 5.21
C GLN A 201 14.43 41.46 6.66
N GLN A 202 13.72 42.53 7.05
CA GLN A 202 13.17 42.66 8.40
C GLN A 202 12.19 41.54 8.74
N GLN A 203 11.29 41.20 7.80
CA GLN A 203 10.34 40.09 8.00
C GLN A 203 11.06 38.76 8.24
N MET A 204 12.14 38.49 7.50
CA MET A 204 12.94 37.27 7.69
C MET A 204 13.72 37.27 9.01
N GLU A 205 14.33 38.40 9.38
CA GLU A 205 15.04 38.57 10.67
C GLU A 205 14.12 38.39 11.88
N GLU A 206 12.86 38.80 11.76
CA GLU A 206 11.84 38.57 12.80
C GLU A 206 11.29 37.13 12.80
N LEU A 207 11.20 36.48 11.64
CA LEU A 207 10.61 35.15 11.51
C LEU A 207 11.53 34.05 12.03
N TYR A 208 12.84 34.09 11.72
CA TYR A 208 13.78 33.02 12.11
C TYR A 208 13.84 32.75 13.62
N PRO A 209 13.91 33.76 14.51
CA PRO A 209 13.90 33.53 15.95
C PRO A 209 12.62 32.87 16.46
N ILE A 210 11.48 33.11 15.80
CA ILE A 210 10.19 32.52 16.17
C ILE A 210 10.16 31.05 15.74
N ILE A 211 10.65 30.75 14.53
CA ILE A 211 10.78 29.37 14.04
C ILE A 211 11.72 28.57 14.96
N ALA A 212 12.85 29.14 15.37
CA ALA A 212 13.80 28.48 16.28
C ALA A 212 13.17 28.11 17.64
N LYS A 213 12.18 28.89 18.10
CA LYS A 213 11.40 28.61 19.32
C LYS A 213 10.29 27.58 19.12
N LYS A 214 10.01 27.16 17.88
CA LYS A 214 8.95 26.20 17.51
C LYS A 214 7.54 26.61 17.97
N ASP A 215 7.29 27.92 18.08
CA ASP A 215 5.98 28.46 18.45
C ASP A 215 5.05 28.52 17.23
N GLN A 216 4.28 27.46 17.02
CA GLN A 216 3.41 27.30 15.84
C GLN A 216 2.37 28.41 15.69
N ALA A 217 1.81 28.91 16.80
CA ALA A 217 0.81 29.97 16.76
C ALA A 217 1.45 31.31 16.33
N ALA A 218 2.62 31.64 16.89
CA ALA A 218 3.35 32.84 16.51
C ALA A 218 3.89 32.77 15.08
N ILE A 219 4.38 31.60 14.63
CA ILE A 219 4.80 31.38 13.24
C ILE A 219 3.62 31.64 12.30
N LYS A 220 2.47 31.00 12.54
CA LYS A 220 1.27 31.16 11.70
C LYS A 220 0.85 32.63 11.61
N ALA A 221 0.78 33.33 12.74
CA ALA A 221 0.39 34.74 12.78
C ALA A 221 1.35 35.64 11.96
N LYS A 222 2.66 35.41 12.06
CA LYS A 222 3.64 36.17 11.27
C LYS A 222 3.56 35.86 9.77
N LEU A 223 3.43 34.59 9.40
CA LEU A 223 3.27 34.17 8.00
C LEU A 223 2.02 34.79 7.36
N GLU A 224 0.90 34.82 8.08
CA GLU A 224 -0.33 35.50 7.63
C GLU A 224 -0.11 37.01 7.44
N ALA A 225 0.58 37.66 8.38
CA ALA A 225 0.88 39.09 8.31
C ALA A 225 1.84 39.45 7.15
N TYR A 226 2.79 38.58 6.80
CA TYR A 226 3.80 38.85 5.76
C TYR A 226 3.33 38.49 4.35
N THR A 227 2.29 37.63 4.25
CA THR A 227 1.75 37.16 2.97
C THR A 227 1.42 38.30 1.99
N PRO A 228 0.73 39.40 2.36
CA PRO A 228 0.43 40.49 1.43
C PRO A 228 1.67 41.16 0.84
N TYR A 229 2.73 41.33 1.64
CA TYR A 229 3.98 41.89 1.16
C TYR A 229 4.68 40.95 0.18
N TRP A 230 4.76 39.65 0.50
CA TRP A 230 5.34 38.67 -0.43
C TRP A 230 4.53 38.53 -1.71
N GLU A 231 3.20 38.59 -1.66
CA GLU A 231 2.33 38.64 -2.85
C GLU A 231 2.69 39.85 -3.74
N LYS A 232 2.88 41.05 -3.16
CA LYS A 232 3.36 42.23 -3.89
C LYS A 232 4.74 42.00 -4.55
N MET A 233 5.66 41.31 -3.86
CA MET A 233 7.01 41.04 -4.38
C MET A 233 7.04 40.06 -5.55
N THR A 234 5.99 39.25 -5.76
CA THR A 234 5.88 38.41 -6.98
C THR A 234 5.82 39.22 -8.27
N ALA A 235 5.34 40.46 -8.19
CA ALA A 235 5.28 41.41 -9.30
C ALA A 235 6.43 42.44 -9.29
N TYR A 236 7.48 42.21 -8.48
CA TYR A 236 8.61 43.14 -8.39
C TYR A 236 9.21 43.45 -9.76
N ALA A 237 9.46 44.73 -10.01
CA ALA A 237 10.03 45.25 -11.26
C ALA A 237 11.07 46.36 -11.00
N GLY A 238 11.58 46.45 -9.75
CA GLY A 238 12.63 47.41 -9.40
C GLY A 238 14.01 46.95 -9.87
N ASP A 239 15.03 47.72 -9.49
CA ASP A 239 16.40 47.45 -9.90
C ASP A 239 16.98 46.18 -9.26
N GLY A 240 17.92 45.53 -9.95
CA GLY A 240 18.58 44.30 -9.52
C GLY A 240 18.17 43.03 -10.28
N GLU A 241 18.52 41.86 -9.74
CA GLU A 241 18.08 40.57 -10.30
C GLU A 241 16.62 40.30 -9.90
N VAL A 242 15.68 40.87 -10.67
CA VAL A 242 14.23 40.78 -10.45
C VAL A 242 13.75 39.36 -10.15
N ASN A 243 14.28 38.37 -10.86
CA ASN A 243 13.90 36.97 -10.64
C ASN A 243 14.31 36.47 -9.25
N GLU A 244 15.39 36.95 -8.64
CA GLU A 244 15.80 36.55 -7.28
C GLU A 244 14.78 36.97 -6.23
N VAL A 245 14.28 38.20 -6.34
CA VAL A 245 13.22 38.73 -5.46
C VAL A 245 11.93 37.92 -5.64
N LYS A 246 11.54 37.67 -6.88
CA LYS A 246 10.35 36.85 -7.20
C LYS A 246 10.48 35.42 -6.69
N ARG A 247 11.64 34.79 -6.88
CA ARG A 247 11.92 33.44 -6.36
C ARG A 247 11.80 33.38 -4.84
N ALA A 248 12.38 34.35 -4.14
CA ALA A 248 12.28 34.43 -2.69
C ALA A 248 10.82 34.60 -2.23
N ALA A 249 10.08 35.49 -2.89
CA ALA A 249 8.67 35.71 -2.62
C ALA A 249 7.83 34.45 -2.84
N TYR A 250 7.94 33.80 -4.00
CA TYR A 250 7.18 32.58 -4.28
C TYR A 250 7.51 31.44 -3.32
N GLN A 251 8.80 31.23 -2.98
CA GLN A 251 9.17 30.20 -2.01
C GLN A 251 8.51 30.46 -0.65
N ASN A 252 8.59 31.69 -0.16
CA ASN A 252 8.00 32.05 1.13
C ASN A 252 6.46 31.99 1.10
N LEU A 253 5.83 32.32 -0.04
CA LEU A 253 4.39 32.19 -0.23
C LEU A 253 3.92 30.73 -0.26
N ILE A 254 4.65 29.84 -0.93
CA ILE A 254 4.36 28.40 -0.94
C ILE A 254 4.37 27.86 0.48
N LEU A 255 5.44 28.14 1.25
CA LEU A 255 5.54 27.72 2.64
C LEU A 255 4.45 28.39 3.49
N SER A 256 4.24 29.70 3.39
CA SER A 256 3.20 30.43 4.14
C SER A 256 1.82 29.83 3.95
N ASN A 257 1.41 29.58 2.71
CA ASN A 257 0.10 29.03 2.41
C ASN A 257 -0.02 27.56 2.81
N LEU A 258 1.09 26.80 2.79
CA LEU A 258 1.14 25.45 3.34
C LEU A 258 0.90 25.44 4.86
N PHE A 259 1.55 26.35 5.61
CA PHE A 259 1.39 26.46 7.07
C PHE A 259 0.04 27.04 7.50
N THR A 260 -0.54 27.92 6.69
CA THR A 260 -1.83 28.55 7.00
C THR A 260 -3.02 27.73 6.50
N GLY A 261 -2.78 26.60 5.81
CA GLY A 261 -3.81 25.70 5.29
C GLY A 261 -4.54 26.22 4.04
N LYS A 262 -3.98 27.21 3.33
CA LYS A 262 -4.57 27.83 2.14
C LYS A 262 -4.13 27.09 0.86
N MET A 263 -4.52 25.82 0.75
CA MET A 263 -3.99 24.90 -0.27
C MET A 263 -4.26 25.34 -1.72
N ASP A 264 -5.39 25.97 -1.99
CA ASP A 264 -5.79 26.39 -3.35
C ASP A 264 -4.77 27.36 -3.98
N LYS A 265 -4.18 28.27 -3.18
CA LYS A 265 -3.20 29.24 -3.66
C LYS A 265 -1.82 28.65 -3.94
N ILE A 266 -1.49 27.50 -3.34
CA ILE A 266 -0.13 26.91 -3.43
C ILE A 266 0.17 26.48 -4.87
N ASN A 267 -0.82 25.91 -5.56
CA ASN A 267 -0.68 25.48 -6.96
C ASN A 267 -0.34 26.65 -7.89
N ASP A 268 -1.02 27.79 -7.73
CA ASP A 268 -0.79 28.98 -8.54
C ASP A 268 0.63 29.54 -8.33
N TYR A 269 1.09 29.56 -7.08
CA TYR A 269 2.44 30.00 -6.76
C TYR A 269 3.52 29.04 -7.26
N ILE A 270 3.31 27.72 -7.17
CA ILE A 270 4.24 26.73 -7.74
C ILE A 270 4.29 26.86 -9.26
N ALA A 271 3.14 26.98 -9.93
CA ALA A 271 3.08 27.15 -11.38
C ALA A 271 3.83 28.41 -11.84
N SER A 272 3.72 29.49 -11.07
CA SER A 272 4.42 30.76 -11.33
C SER A 272 5.91 30.73 -10.96
N TYR A 273 6.30 29.90 -9.99
CA TYR A 273 7.68 29.77 -9.53
C TYR A 273 8.53 28.92 -10.48
N LYS A 274 7.98 27.81 -10.98
CA LYS A 274 8.69 26.83 -11.83
C LYS A 274 9.50 27.44 -13.00
N PRO A 275 9.00 28.43 -13.77
CA PRO A 275 9.73 28.98 -14.91
C PRO A 275 10.99 29.76 -14.51
N ILE A 276 11.01 30.31 -13.29
CA ILE A 276 12.13 31.13 -12.80
C ILE A 276 13.00 30.40 -11.78
N ASP A 277 12.57 29.25 -11.27
CA ASP A 277 13.28 28.44 -10.28
C ASP A 277 14.62 27.90 -10.81
N LYS A 278 15.66 27.89 -9.96
CA LYS A 278 16.99 27.39 -10.32
C LYS A 278 17.29 26.12 -9.54
N VAL A 279 18.06 25.25 -10.18
CA VAL A 279 18.54 24.04 -9.52
C VAL A 279 19.59 24.42 -8.47
N GLU A 280 19.36 23.99 -7.23
CA GLU A 280 20.34 24.06 -6.15
C GLU A 280 21.03 22.72 -5.98
N SER A 281 22.35 22.78 -5.79
CA SER A 281 23.20 21.63 -5.57
C SER A 281 23.48 21.48 -4.07
N LEU A 282 22.96 20.42 -3.46
CA LEU A 282 23.25 19.99 -2.09
C LEU A 282 24.32 18.87 -2.09
N ALA A 283 24.93 18.64 -0.92
CA ALA A 283 25.89 17.55 -0.68
C ALA A 283 26.98 17.43 -1.78
N PHE A 284 27.75 18.51 -1.99
CA PHE A 284 28.81 18.57 -3.01
C PHE A 284 28.32 18.33 -4.46
N GLY A 285 27.04 18.60 -4.75
CA GLY A 285 26.45 18.46 -6.10
C GLY A 285 25.88 17.09 -6.41
N LEU A 286 25.86 16.16 -5.45
CA LEU A 286 25.25 14.84 -5.60
C LEU A 286 23.72 14.90 -5.57
N LEU A 287 23.16 15.91 -4.90
CA LEU A 287 21.72 16.13 -4.81
C LEU A 287 21.37 17.43 -5.51
N LYS A 288 20.51 17.36 -6.51
CA LYS A 288 19.96 18.52 -7.20
C LYS A 288 18.51 18.70 -6.77
N MET A 289 18.16 19.90 -6.33
CA MET A 289 16.79 20.22 -5.95
C MET A 289 16.30 21.48 -6.63
N LYS A 290 15.00 21.52 -6.88
CA LYS A 290 14.26 22.74 -7.20
C LYS A 290 13.26 22.97 -6.07
N HIS A 291 13.22 24.18 -5.55
CA HIS A 291 12.35 24.52 -4.42
C HIS A 291 10.86 24.45 -4.79
N SER A 292 10.53 24.75 -6.05
CA SER A 292 9.18 24.54 -6.60
C SER A 292 8.75 23.06 -6.57
N GLU A 293 9.66 22.12 -6.85
CA GLU A 293 9.39 20.68 -6.79
C GLU A 293 9.27 20.18 -5.33
N ASP A 294 10.03 20.73 -4.40
CA ASP A 294 9.86 20.41 -2.98
C ASP A 294 8.52 20.93 -2.44
N GLY A 295 8.11 22.13 -2.87
CA GLY A 295 6.77 22.66 -2.63
C GLY A 295 5.65 21.72 -3.10
N GLU A 296 5.78 21.12 -4.28
CA GLU A 296 4.81 20.12 -4.78
C GLU A 296 4.79 18.85 -3.92
N LYS A 297 5.96 18.36 -3.50
CA LYS A 297 6.05 17.18 -2.63
C LYS A 297 5.40 17.46 -1.27
N LEU A 298 5.65 18.62 -0.69
CA LEU A 298 5.03 19.07 0.56
C LEU A 298 3.50 19.23 0.42
N MET A 299 3.04 19.78 -0.70
CA MET A 299 1.60 19.93 -0.96
C MET A 299 0.91 18.57 -1.10
N LYS A 300 1.49 17.62 -1.84
CA LYS A 300 0.96 16.25 -1.96
C LYS A 300 0.88 15.56 -0.59
N LEU A 301 1.87 15.80 0.26
CA LEU A 301 1.88 15.28 1.62
C LEU A 301 0.76 15.89 2.49
N MET A 302 0.48 17.19 2.32
CA MET A 302 -0.53 17.94 3.08
C MET A 302 -1.95 17.79 2.52
N ASN A 303 -2.11 17.35 1.27
CA ASN A 303 -3.40 17.07 0.64
C ASN A 303 -3.42 15.66 0.01
N PRO A 304 -3.36 14.60 0.84
CA PRO A 304 -3.36 13.22 0.34
C PRO A 304 -4.64 12.83 -0.41
N LEU A 305 -5.72 13.60 -0.25
CA LEU A 305 -7.00 13.43 -0.96
C LEU A 305 -6.96 13.88 -2.43
N ALA A 306 -5.95 14.65 -2.84
CA ALA A 306 -5.80 15.09 -4.23
C ALA A 306 -5.50 13.89 -5.16
N GLY A 307 -6.56 13.21 -5.60
CA GLY A 307 -6.50 12.06 -6.51
C GLY A 307 -7.17 10.78 -6.00
N GLN A 308 -7.64 10.74 -4.75
CA GLN A 308 -8.42 9.61 -4.25
C GLN A 308 -9.91 9.92 -4.39
N GLN A 309 -10.64 9.10 -5.15
CA GLN A 309 -12.09 9.18 -5.14
C GLN A 309 -12.60 8.80 -3.75
N PRO A 310 -13.58 9.53 -3.19
CA PRO A 310 -14.22 9.11 -1.96
C PRO A 310 -14.80 7.72 -2.17
N VAL A 311 -14.35 6.76 -1.37
CA VAL A 311 -14.96 5.44 -1.33
C VAL A 311 -16.40 5.67 -0.87
N LYS A 312 -17.36 5.50 -1.79
CA LYS A 312 -18.78 5.57 -1.46
C LYS A 312 -19.04 4.60 -0.31
N ALA A 313 -19.58 5.12 0.80
CA ALA A 313 -20.15 4.29 1.85
C ALA A 313 -21.22 3.39 1.20
N ALA A 314 -20.89 2.12 1.00
CA ALA A 314 -21.82 1.16 0.46
C ALA A 314 -22.84 0.86 1.55
N GLY A 315 -24.08 1.29 1.33
CA GLY A 315 -25.20 0.81 2.12
C GLY A 315 -25.47 -0.65 1.80
N ALA A 316 -25.43 -1.52 2.80
CA ALA A 316 -26.39 -2.62 3.01
C ALA A 316 -26.02 -3.49 4.22
N ALA A 317 -27.06 -3.93 4.93
CA ALA A 317 -27.22 -5.18 5.68
C ALA A 317 -26.10 -5.59 6.67
N SER A 318 -26.34 -5.25 7.94
CA SER A 318 -25.63 -5.68 9.16
C SER A 318 -24.11 -5.45 9.19
N ASN A 319 -23.68 -4.59 10.12
CA ASN A 319 -22.27 -4.39 10.45
C ASN A 319 -21.61 -5.74 10.80
N PRO A 320 -20.62 -6.23 10.03
CA PRO A 320 -20.01 -7.50 10.31
C PRO A 320 -19.13 -7.41 11.55
N THR A 321 -19.24 -8.39 12.43
CA THR A 321 -18.37 -8.55 13.60
C THR A 321 -16.95 -8.95 13.18
N LEU A 322 -15.95 -8.66 14.02
CA LEU A 322 -14.58 -9.16 13.82
C LEU A 322 -14.54 -10.69 13.60
N ALA A 323 -15.37 -11.45 14.33
CA ALA A 323 -15.46 -12.90 14.17
C ALA A 323 -15.94 -13.31 12.76
N GLN A 324 -16.93 -12.60 12.20
CA GLN A 324 -17.40 -12.84 10.84
C GLN A 324 -16.31 -12.49 9.81
N LEU A 325 -15.61 -11.37 9.99
CA LEU A 325 -14.49 -10.99 9.12
C LEU A 325 -13.37 -12.03 9.18
N VAL A 326 -12.98 -12.49 10.37
CA VAL A 326 -12.03 -13.59 10.57
C VAL A 326 -12.49 -14.87 9.87
N GLU A 327 -13.78 -15.20 9.97
CA GLU A 327 -14.35 -16.37 9.29
C GLU A 327 -14.21 -16.25 7.78
N THR A 328 -14.52 -15.10 7.17
CA THR A 328 -14.33 -14.88 5.73
C THR A 328 -12.87 -14.93 5.30
N GLU A 329 -11.95 -14.54 6.18
CA GLU A 329 -10.52 -14.53 5.90
C GLU A 329 -9.88 -15.91 6.10
N ARG A 330 -10.43 -16.75 6.99
CA ARG A 330 -10.02 -18.15 7.23
C ARG A 330 -10.66 -19.16 6.29
N PHE A 331 -11.89 -18.92 5.86
CA PHE A 331 -12.70 -19.90 5.13
C PHE A 331 -13.27 -19.33 3.83
N ILE A 332 -13.50 -20.19 2.85
CA ILE A 332 -14.53 -20.00 1.84
C ILE A 332 -15.82 -20.46 2.48
N VAL A 333 -16.78 -19.55 2.65
CA VAL A 333 -18.08 -19.84 3.25
C VAL A 333 -19.12 -19.88 2.15
N ILE A 334 -19.76 -21.04 1.98
CA ILE A 334 -20.88 -21.23 1.06
C ILE A 334 -22.12 -21.42 1.92
N ASN A 335 -23.06 -20.48 1.83
CA ASN A 335 -24.34 -20.57 2.53
C ASN A 335 -25.36 -21.30 1.64
N ASN A 336 -26.18 -22.17 2.22
CA ASN A 336 -27.23 -22.91 1.52
C ASN A 336 -26.74 -23.67 0.27
N GLY A 337 -25.48 -24.09 0.26
CA GLY A 337 -24.90 -24.87 -0.84
C GLY A 337 -25.22 -26.35 -0.72
N THR A 338 -25.17 -27.06 -1.84
CA THR A 338 -25.24 -28.52 -1.88
C THR A 338 -23.84 -29.09 -2.01
N ILE A 339 -23.46 -30.01 -1.13
CA ILE A 339 -22.19 -30.74 -1.18
C ILE A 339 -22.44 -32.24 -1.40
N THR A 340 -21.69 -32.82 -2.32
CA THR A 340 -21.65 -34.26 -2.59
C THR A 340 -20.31 -34.81 -2.12
N LEU A 341 -20.36 -35.78 -1.21
CA LEU A 341 -19.19 -36.45 -0.64
C LEU A 341 -19.13 -37.91 -1.10
N LYS A 342 -17.92 -38.37 -1.49
CA LYS A 342 -17.63 -39.75 -1.91
C LYS A 342 -16.80 -40.56 -0.91
N GLY A 343 -16.39 -39.94 0.21
CA GLY A 343 -15.50 -40.54 1.21
C GLY A 343 -16.16 -41.61 2.08
N SER A 344 -15.35 -42.36 2.83
CA SER A 344 -15.81 -43.51 3.63
C SER A 344 -16.51 -43.13 4.95
N ARG A 345 -16.22 -41.95 5.51
CA ARG A 345 -16.76 -41.54 6.82
C ARG A 345 -18.15 -40.92 6.76
N ASN A 346 -18.51 -40.23 5.67
CA ASN A 346 -19.80 -39.56 5.50
C ASN A 346 -20.19 -39.43 4.00
N PRO A 347 -20.37 -40.53 3.25
CA PRO A 347 -20.79 -40.44 1.86
C PRO A 347 -22.23 -39.93 1.76
N GLY A 348 -22.51 -39.10 0.76
CA GLY A 348 -23.87 -38.62 0.50
C GLY A 348 -23.95 -37.16 0.06
N VAL A 349 -25.18 -36.66 -0.02
CA VAL A 349 -25.49 -35.28 -0.41
C VAL A 349 -26.01 -34.53 0.79
N PHE A 350 -25.45 -33.35 1.05
CA PHE A 350 -25.85 -32.47 2.15
C PHE A 350 -26.16 -31.08 1.62
N THR A 351 -27.11 -30.39 2.23
CA THR A 351 -27.44 -28.99 1.90
C THR A 351 -27.34 -28.13 3.14
N GLY A 352 -26.60 -27.02 3.09
CA GLY A 352 -26.43 -26.12 4.22
C GLY A 352 -25.22 -25.19 4.10
N LYS A 353 -24.65 -24.82 5.25
CA LYS A 353 -23.46 -24.00 5.34
C LYS A 353 -22.21 -24.88 5.25
N ILE A 354 -21.30 -24.52 4.35
CA ILE A 354 -20.04 -25.22 4.13
C ILE A 354 -18.91 -24.22 4.34
N LYS A 355 -17.95 -24.56 5.19
CA LYS A 355 -16.73 -23.79 5.41
C LYS A 355 -15.52 -24.59 4.95
N ILE A 356 -14.80 -24.06 3.98
CA ILE A 356 -13.60 -24.69 3.41
C ILE A 356 -12.39 -23.85 3.86
N ALA A 357 -11.43 -24.45 4.55
CA ALA A 357 -10.26 -23.73 5.06
C ALA A 357 -9.36 -23.19 3.93
N LYS A 358 -8.90 -21.93 4.08
CA LYS A 358 -7.90 -21.28 3.21
C LYS A 358 -6.51 -21.47 3.84
N LEU A 359 -5.93 -22.66 3.76
CA LEU A 359 -4.56 -22.90 4.26
C LEU A 359 -3.53 -22.48 3.20
N PRO A 360 -2.48 -21.72 3.55
CA PRO A 360 -1.33 -21.51 2.69
C PRO A 360 -0.41 -22.73 2.75
N VAL A 361 0.21 -23.02 1.62
CA VAL A 361 1.25 -24.05 1.56
C VAL A 361 2.60 -23.42 1.80
N GLY A 362 3.34 -24.02 2.73
CA GLY A 362 4.75 -23.74 2.90
C GLY A 362 5.50 -24.04 1.60
N ASP A 363 6.03 -22.99 1.01
CA ASP A 363 7.00 -22.90 -0.09
C ASP A 363 6.87 -23.87 -1.28
N ASN A 364 6.60 -23.30 -2.45
CA ASN A 364 7.45 -23.40 -3.65
C ASN A 364 6.78 -22.66 -4.83
N ASN A 365 7.16 -21.39 -5.06
CA ASN A 365 7.06 -20.63 -6.32
C ASN A 365 5.84 -20.85 -7.25
N SER A 366 4.70 -21.27 -6.71
CA SER A 366 3.47 -21.54 -7.43
C SER A 366 2.34 -20.92 -6.62
N ASN A 367 1.40 -20.26 -7.29
CA ASN A 367 0.21 -19.70 -6.65
C ASN A 367 -0.81 -20.82 -6.35
N ILE A 368 -0.33 -22.06 -6.17
CA ILE A 368 -1.12 -23.26 -5.97
C ILE A 368 -1.07 -23.59 -4.49
N VAL A 369 -2.25 -23.59 -3.87
CA VAL A 369 -2.45 -24.17 -2.55
C VAL A 369 -2.54 -25.68 -2.69
N SER A 370 -1.50 -26.39 -2.24
CA SER A 370 -1.52 -27.82 -1.94
C SER A 370 -2.27 -28.15 -0.64
N LEU A 371 -3.37 -28.89 -0.80
CA LEU A 371 -4.15 -29.47 0.28
C LEU A 371 -3.67 -30.91 0.51
N ASP A 372 -2.44 -31.04 1.02
CA ASP A 372 -1.85 -32.33 1.34
C ASP A 372 -2.20 -32.78 2.76
N LYS A 373 -3.11 -33.75 2.83
CA LYS A 373 -3.48 -34.79 3.85
C LYS A 373 -3.42 -34.53 5.36
N LYS A 374 -2.75 -33.51 5.91
CA LYS A 374 -2.65 -33.30 7.36
C LYS A 374 -3.37 -32.07 7.90
N GLY A 375 -3.98 -31.23 7.05
CA GLY A 375 -4.68 -30.00 7.49
C GLY A 375 -6.05 -29.72 6.87
N ASP A 376 -6.53 -30.54 5.93
CA ASP A 376 -7.63 -30.14 5.02
C ASP A 376 -9.02 -30.49 5.52
N GLU A 377 -9.41 -29.92 6.66
CA GLU A 377 -10.77 -30.06 7.18
C GLU A 377 -11.72 -29.02 6.60
N MET A 378 -12.83 -29.49 6.06
CA MET A 378 -14.02 -28.69 5.83
C MET A 378 -15.00 -28.90 6.98
N PHE A 379 -15.78 -27.87 7.28
CA PHE A 379 -16.86 -27.94 8.25
C PHE A 379 -18.19 -27.84 7.52
N ILE A 380 -19.05 -28.84 7.73
CA ILE A 380 -20.37 -28.91 7.13
C ILE A 380 -21.38 -28.78 8.26
N GLU A 381 -22.30 -27.83 8.11
CA GLU A 381 -23.47 -27.63 8.98
C GLU A 381 -24.69 -27.58 8.06
N GLY A 382 -25.48 -28.65 8.02
CA GLY A 382 -26.54 -28.77 7.04
C GLY A 382 -27.50 -29.91 7.31
N LYS A 383 -28.25 -30.29 6.29
CA LYS A 383 -29.17 -31.42 6.31
C LYS A 383 -28.74 -32.47 5.31
N ASP A 384 -28.84 -33.74 5.66
CA ASP A 384 -28.67 -34.83 4.70
C ASP A 384 -29.89 -34.94 3.75
N ALA A 385 -29.85 -35.87 2.81
CA ALA A 385 -30.93 -36.09 1.84
C ALA A 385 -32.29 -36.42 2.47
N ALA A 386 -32.31 -36.91 3.72
CA ALA A 386 -33.54 -37.19 4.47
C ALA A 386 -34.02 -35.96 5.28
N GLY A 387 -33.33 -34.82 5.20
CA GLY A 387 -33.65 -33.60 5.92
C GLY A 387 -33.13 -33.57 7.37
N VAL A 388 -32.34 -34.56 7.80
CA VAL A 388 -31.81 -34.64 9.16
C VAL A 388 -30.62 -33.71 9.31
N ALA A 389 -30.62 -32.89 10.36
CA ALA A 389 -29.52 -31.97 10.66
C ALA A 389 -28.23 -32.73 10.99
N ARG A 390 -27.12 -32.29 10.39
CA ARG A 390 -25.78 -32.87 10.53
C ARG A 390 -24.76 -31.74 10.66
N THR A 391 -23.87 -31.91 11.63
CA THR A 391 -22.68 -31.06 11.78
C THR A 391 -21.46 -31.95 11.95
N PHE A 392 -20.51 -31.86 11.02
CA PHE A 392 -19.30 -32.70 11.04
C PHE A 392 -18.17 -32.06 10.23
N SER A 393 -16.94 -32.53 10.47
CA SER A 393 -15.79 -32.23 9.62
C SER A 393 -15.59 -33.34 8.59
N ALA A 394 -15.14 -32.95 7.40
CA ALA A 394 -14.80 -33.87 6.30
C ALA A 394 -13.49 -33.45 5.64
N ALA A 395 -12.76 -34.42 5.09
CA ALA A 395 -11.56 -34.12 4.33
C ALA A 395 -11.93 -33.45 3.00
N SER A 396 -11.20 -32.42 2.60
CA SER A 396 -11.42 -31.77 1.29
C SER A 396 -11.29 -32.72 0.10
N SER A 397 -10.51 -33.80 0.24
CA SER A 397 -10.40 -34.87 -0.76
C SER A 397 -11.68 -35.68 -0.97
N ASP A 398 -12.60 -35.65 -0.01
CA ASP A 398 -13.88 -36.36 -0.11
C ASP A 398 -14.91 -35.58 -0.92
N ILE A 399 -14.63 -34.32 -1.29
CA ILE A 399 -15.48 -33.52 -2.18
C ILE A 399 -15.51 -34.16 -3.55
N GLU A 400 -16.71 -34.50 -3.98
CA GLU A 400 -16.99 -34.71 -5.40
C GLU A 400 -17.39 -33.38 -6.05
N LEU A 401 -18.33 -32.67 -5.44
CA LEU A 401 -18.86 -31.41 -5.95
C LEU A 401 -19.44 -30.56 -4.81
N VAL A 402 -19.24 -29.25 -4.87
CA VAL A 402 -20.03 -28.28 -4.12
C VAL A 402 -20.70 -27.33 -5.11
N LYS A 403 -22.02 -27.17 -4.99
CA LYS A 403 -22.80 -26.16 -5.72
C LYS A 403 -23.23 -25.08 -4.73
N ALA A 404 -22.78 -23.85 -4.95
CA ALA A 404 -23.27 -22.70 -4.20
C ALA A 404 -24.64 -22.24 -4.73
N ASP A 405 -25.35 -21.48 -3.89
CA ASP A 405 -26.64 -20.86 -4.20
C ASP A 405 -26.57 -19.88 -5.38
N ASN A 406 -25.44 -19.20 -5.55
CA ASN A 406 -25.15 -18.30 -6.66
C ASN A 406 -24.81 -19.02 -7.99
N GLY A 407 -24.85 -20.35 -8.02
CA GLY A 407 -24.52 -21.18 -9.19
C GLY A 407 -23.05 -21.53 -9.34
N ASP A 408 -22.16 -21.00 -8.50
CA ASP A 408 -20.74 -21.37 -8.52
C ASP A 408 -20.56 -22.85 -8.17
N GLN A 409 -19.62 -23.50 -8.87
CA GLN A 409 -19.30 -24.90 -8.64
C GLN A 409 -17.84 -25.08 -8.23
N TYR A 410 -17.64 -25.89 -7.20
CA TYR A 410 -16.36 -26.18 -6.60
C TYR A 410 -16.08 -27.67 -6.66
N THR A 411 -14.88 -28.05 -7.07
CA THR A 411 -14.48 -29.47 -7.15
C THR A 411 -13.07 -29.64 -6.61
N TYR A 412 -12.82 -30.74 -5.93
CA TYR A 412 -11.46 -31.15 -5.58
C TYR A 412 -10.84 -31.92 -6.75
N LYS A 413 -9.64 -31.51 -7.18
CA LYS A 413 -8.83 -32.26 -8.14
C LYS A 413 -7.40 -32.37 -7.67
N VAL A 414 -6.75 -33.47 -8.07
CA VAL A 414 -5.32 -33.72 -7.85
C VAL A 414 -4.62 -33.49 -9.18
N PHE A 415 -3.66 -32.58 -9.22
CA PHE A 415 -2.81 -32.33 -10.38
C PHE A 415 -1.43 -32.93 -10.16
N GLY A 416 -0.87 -33.61 -11.17
CA GLY A 416 0.49 -34.12 -11.08
C GLY A 416 1.50 -32.98 -10.92
N SER A 417 2.51 -33.14 -10.04
CA SER A 417 3.64 -32.22 -10.05
C SER A 417 4.54 -32.53 -11.26
N ALA A 418 5.04 -31.49 -11.93
CA ALA A 418 6.04 -31.66 -13.00
C ALA A 418 7.37 -32.27 -12.52
N PHE A 419 7.50 -32.60 -11.23
CA PHE A 419 8.75 -32.97 -10.56
C PHE A 419 8.71 -34.34 -9.85
N GLY A 420 7.72 -35.20 -10.13
CA GLY A 420 7.72 -36.59 -9.66
C GLY A 420 7.50 -36.78 -8.15
N ILE A 421 7.19 -35.71 -7.42
CA ILE A 421 6.69 -35.74 -6.05
C ILE A 421 5.15 -35.76 -6.18
N GLY A 422 4.45 -36.55 -5.37
CA GLY A 422 3.02 -36.86 -5.50
C GLY A 422 2.09 -35.69 -5.89
N GLY A 423 0.95 -36.01 -6.50
CA GLY A 423 0.01 -35.01 -7.02
C GLY A 423 -0.51 -34.06 -5.94
N ILE A 424 -0.68 -32.78 -6.30
CA ILE A 424 -1.18 -31.72 -5.44
C ILE A 424 -2.71 -31.69 -5.54
N GLY A 425 -3.38 -31.97 -4.43
CA GLY A 425 -4.83 -31.81 -4.30
C GLY A 425 -5.23 -30.36 -4.06
N THR A 426 -6.22 -29.84 -4.78
CA THR A 426 -6.71 -28.47 -4.58
C THR A 426 -8.19 -28.34 -4.90
N ILE A 427 -8.87 -27.40 -4.23
CA ILE A 427 -10.27 -27.06 -4.52
C ILE A 427 -10.28 -25.94 -5.55
N LEU A 428 -11.03 -26.19 -6.62
CA LEU A 428 -11.09 -25.34 -7.78
C LEU A 428 -12.50 -24.82 -7.99
N LYS A 429 -12.60 -23.54 -8.36
CA LYS A 429 -13.84 -22.95 -8.88
C LYS A 429 -13.82 -23.05 -10.40
N SER A 430 -14.87 -23.58 -11.03
CA SER A 430 -14.98 -23.53 -12.49
C SER A 430 -15.18 -22.08 -12.95
N SER A 431 -14.34 -21.60 -13.87
CA SER A 431 -14.49 -20.29 -14.52
C SER A 431 -15.03 -20.40 -15.95
N TYR A 432 -14.87 -21.55 -16.60
CA TYR A 432 -15.48 -21.90 -17.88
C TYR A 432 -15.69 -23.41 -17.96
N SER A 433 -16.78 -23.88 -18.57
CA SER A 433 -17.01 -25.30 -18.78
C SER A 433 -17.77 -25.57 -20.08
N SER A 434 -17.36 -26.63 -20.77
CA SER A 434 -18.01 -27.20 -21.96
C SER A 434 -17.92 -28.73 -21.90
N ASP A 435 -18.50 -29.41 -22.88
CA ASP A 435 -18.36 -30.85 -23.09
C ASP A 435 -16.93 -31.29 -23.43
N LYS A 436 -16.10 -30.39 -23.98
CA LYS A 436 -14.72 -30.68 -24.41
C LYS A 436 -13.63 -30.24 -23.44
N ILE A 437 -13.89 -29.18 -22.67
CA ILE A 437 -12.87 -28.55 -21.81
C ILE A 437 -13.50 -27.81 -20.64
N THR A 438 -12.83 -27.84 -19.49
CA THR A 438 -13.16 -27.05 -18.32
C THR A 438 -11.93 -26.24 -17.89
N VAL A 439 -12.15 -24.95 -17.64
CA VAL A 439 -11.18 -24.06 -16.98
C VAL A 439 -11.58 -23.90 -15.52
N PHE A 440 -10.57 -24.05 -14.69
CA PHE A 440 -10.65 -23.99 -13.26
C PHE A 440 -9.73 -22.89 -12.76
N ARG A 441 -10.19 -22.20 -11.71
CA ARG A 441 -9.42 -21.20 -10.98
C ARG A 441 -9.19 -21.71 -9.57
N ALA A 442 -7.94 -21.65 -9.11
CA ALA A 442 -7.61 -21.89 -7.72
C ALA A 442 -8.27 -20.85 -6.82
N ILE A 443 -8.76 -21.29 -5.65
CA ILE A 443 -9.55 -20.45 -4.76
C ILE A 443 -8.67 -19.87 -3.66
N VAL A 444 -7.84 -18.91 -4.05
CA VAL A 444 -7.22 -17.93 -3.13
C VAL A 444 -7.46 -16.54 -3.70
N PRO A 445 -7.85 -15.55 -2.88
CA PRO A 445 -7.94 -14.18 -3.32
C PRO A 445 -6.53 -13.61 -3.40
N GLU A 446 -5.98 -13.57 -4.61
CA GLU A 446 -4.91 -12.69 -5.15
C GLU A 446 -3.90 -13.47 -6.02
N GLY A 447 -4.03 -13.33 -7.36
CA GLY A 447 -3.01 -13.75 -8.33
C GLY A 447 -3.11 -15.20 -8.81
N SER A 448 -4.03 -15.46 -9.73
CA SER A 448 -4.42 -16.81 -10.23
C SER A 448 -3.33 -17.59 -10.99
N ASP A 449 -3.15 -18.87 -10.62
CA ASP A 449 -2.86 -19.96 -11.56
C ASP A 449 -4.19 -20.56 -12.04
N TYR A 450 -4.28 -20.84 -13.34
CA TYR A 450 -5.44 -21.50 -13.94
C TYR A 450 -5.14 -22.96 -14.23
N PHE A 451 -6.13 -23.81 -14.06
CA PHE A 451 -6.04 -25.22 -14.43
C PHE A 451 -7.01 -25.50 -15.55
N ILE A 452 -6.54 -26.17 -16.59
CA ILE A 452 -7.34 -26.52 -17.75
C ILE A 452 -7.40 -28.04 -17.81
N ALA A 453 -8.57 -28.62 -18.00
CA ALA A 453 -8.69 -30.04 -18.24
C ALA A 453 -9.61 -30.27 -19.44
N LYS A 454 -9.12 -31.00 -20.44
CA LYS A 454 -9.96 -31.55 -21.51
C LYS A 454 -10.89 -32.62 -20.97
N ALA A 455 -11.92 -32.96 -21.73
CA ALA A 455 -12.77 -34.10 -21.47
C ALA A 455 -11.92 -35.37 -21.31
N ASN A 456 -12.13 -36.09 -20.21
CA ASN A 456 -11.38 -37.30 -19.82
C ASN A 456 -9.90 -37.10 -19.47
N ASP A 457 -9.38 -35.87 -19.47
CA ASP A 457 -8.05 -35.57 -18.97
C ASP A 457 -8.06 -35.47 -17.44
N LYS A 458 -7.40 -36.43 -16.79
CA LYS A 458 -7.30 -36.51 -15.32
C LYS A 458 -6.16 -35.67 -14.76
N GLU A 459 -5.12 -35.41 -15.56
CA GLU A 459 -3.93 -34.70 -15.11
C GLU A 459 -4.04 -33.20 -15.35
N GLY A 460 -4.72 -32.79 -16.43
CA GLY A 460 -4.93 -31.39 -16.76
C GLY A 460 -3.63 -30.61 -17.02
N PHE A 461 -3.75 -29.30 -17.13
CA PHE A 461 -2.66 -28.39 -17.44
C PHE A 461 -2.71 -27.16 -16.53
N VAL A 462 -1.58 -26.86 -15.87
CA VAL A 462 -1.40 -25.64 -15.09
C VAL A 462 -0.94 -24.51 -16.01
N TYR A 463 -1.81 -23.53 -16.21
CA TYR A 463 -1.49 -22.30 -16.93
C TYR A 463 -0.90 -21.25 -15.99
N SER A 464 0.32 -20.83 -16.31
CA SER A 464 0.98 -19.66 -15.72
C SER A 464 1.16 -18.59 -16.81
N ILE A 465 0.77 -17.36 -16.50
CA ILE A 465 0.83 -16.18 -17.40
C ILE A 465 2.26 -15.97 -17.96
N LEU A 466 3.30 -16.33 -17.20
CA LEU A 466 4.70 -16.10 -17.59
C LEU A 466 5.31 -17.18 -18.50
N LYS A 467 4.73 -18.41 -18.56
CA LYS A 467 5.31 -19.56 -19.28
C LYS A 467 4.30 -20.38 -20.10
N GLY A 468 3.04 -19.95 -20.18
CA GLY A 468 1.92 -20.78 -20.63
C GLY A 468 1.80 -21.03 -22.14
N LYS A 469 2.21 -20.09 -23.01
CA LYS A 469 1.85 -20.13 -24.45
C LYS A 469 2.38 -21.36 -25.20
N LYS A 470 3.67 -21.68 -25.09
CA LYS A 470 4.27 -22.83 -25.80
C LYS A 470 3.65 -24.16 -25.36
N LYS A 471 3.52 -24.34 -24.04
CA LYS A 471 2.93 -25.55 -23.46
C LYS A 471 1.43 -25.68 -23.75
N MET A 472 0.71 -24.56 -23.89
CA MET A 472 -0.68 -24.59 -24.31
C MET A 472 -0.86 -25.01 -25.77
N VAL A 473 0.00 -24.55 -26.68
CA VAL A 473 -0.05 -25.01 -28.07
C VAL A 473 0.17 -26.52 -28.13
N GLU A 474 1.12 -27.04 -27.35
CA GLU A 474 1.34 -28.49 -27.21
C GLU A 474 0.11 -29.18 -26.58
N TYR A 475 -0.47 -28.61 -25.53
CA TYR A 475 -1.65 -29.14 -24.86
C TYR A 475 -2.87 -29.18 -25.78
N PHE A 476 -3.04 -28.22 -26.70
CA PHE A 476 -4.12 -28.14 -27.68
C PHE A 476 -3.75 -28.67 -29.08
N SER A 477 -2.70 -29.49 -29.18
CA SER A 477 -2.18 -30.01 -30.46
C SER A 477 -3.15 -30.91 -31.23
N ASP A 478 -4.17 -31.46 -30.56
CA ASP A 478 -5.28 -32.19 -31.15
C ASP A 478 -6.30 -31.29 -31.88
N CYS A 479 -6.17 -29.97 -31.77
CA CYS A 479 -6.90 -29.01 -32.57
C CYS A 479 -5.92 -28.27 -33.51
N PRO A 480 -5.73 -28.74 -34.77
CA PRO A 480 -4.76 -28.16 -35.70
C PRO A 480 -4.93 -26.66 -35.93
N GLY A 481 -6.17 -26.17 -35.90
CA GLY A 481 -6.48 -24.74 -36.07
C GLY A 481 -6.03 -23.85 -34.90
N MET A 482 -5.74 -24.39 -33.72
CA MET A 482 -5.27 -23.58 -32.58
C MET A 482 -3.84 -23.09 -32.78
N GLU A 483 -2.93 -23.94 -33.27
CA GLU A 483 -1.55 -23.55 -33.53
C GLU A 483 -1.49 -22.40 -34.55
N GLU A 484 -2.28 -22.48 -35.62
CA GLU A 484 -2.36 -21.43 -36.63
C GLU A 484 -2.94 -20.13 -36.05
N LYS A 485 -4.01 -20.21 -35.25
CA LYS A 485 -4.60 -19.06 -34.53
C LYS A 485 -3.63 -18.38 -33.54
N PHE A 486 -2.71 -19.14 -32.94
CA PHE A 486 -1.63 -18.60 -32.10
C PHE A 486 -0.49 -17.99 -32.90
N LYS A 487 -0.15 -18.55 -34.07
CA LYS A 487 0.90 -18.06 -34.98
C LYS A 487 0.48 -16.77 -35.69
N ASN A 488 -0.76 -16.69 -36.16
CA ASN A 488 -1.30 -15.53 -36.88
C ASN A 488 -1.83 -14.42 -35.96
N LYS A 489 -1.70 -14.57 -34.63
CA LYS A 489 -2.17 -13.63 -33.58
C LYS A 489 -3.69 -13.39 -33.56
N THR A 490 -4.50 -14.33 -34.08
CA THR A 490 -5.96 -14.32 -33.85
C THR A 490 -6.28 -14.53 -32.36
N ILE A 491 -5.44 -15.30 -31.65
CA ILE A 491 -5.41 -15.33 -30.19
C ILE A 491 -4.25 -14.44 -29.72
N SER A 492 -4.56 -13.38 -28.98
CA SER A 492 -3.56 -12.43 -28.49
C SER A 492 -2.73 -13.00 -27.34
N ASP A 493 -1.50 -12.49 -27.15
CA ASP A 493 -0.59 -12.96 -26.09
C ASP A 493 -1.09 -12.65 -24.66
N GLY A 494 -2.07 -11.76 -24.52
CA GLY A 494 -2.73 -11.40 -23.26
C GLY A 494 -4.18 -11.88 -23.15
N GLU A 495 -4.64 -12.76 -24.05
CA GLU A 495 -6.02 -13.26 -24.03
C GLU A 495 -6.27 -14.11 -22.78
N SER A 496 -7.46 -13.98 -22.19
CA SER A 496 -7.80 -14.79 -21.00
C SER A 496 -7.91 -16.27 -21.36
N ILE A 497 -7.54 -17.13 -20.43
CA ILE A 497 -7.53 -18.57 -20.68
C ILE A 497 -8.94 -19.13 -20.92
N GLU A 498 -9.97 -18.52 -20.34
CA GLU A 498 -11.37 -18.85 -20.59
C GLU A 498 -11.76 -18.63 -22.05
N LYS A 499 -11.30 -17.53 -22.66
CA LYS A 499 -11.56 -17.27 -24.08
C LYS A 499 -10.82 -18.24 -24.98
N ILE A 500 -9.59 -18.60 -24.62
CA ILE A 500 -8.82 -19.61 -25.35
C ILE A 500 -9.50 -20.97 -25.28
N ALA A 501 -10.01 -21.35 -24.11
CA ALA A 501 -10.81 -22.56 -23.93
C ALA A 501 -12.11 -22.50 -24.75
N ALA A 502 -12.79 -21.35 -24.80
CA ALA A 502 -13.98 -21.18 -25.62
C ALA A 502 -13.70 -21.38 -27.12
N ILE A 503 -12.57 -20.87 -27.62
CA ILE A 503 -12.13 -21.07 -29.01
C ILE A 503 -11.82 -22.55 -29.26
N TYR A 504 -11.23 -23.25 -28.30
CA TYR A 504 -10.98 -24.69 -28.41
C TYR A 504 -12.28 -25.51 -28.47
N THR A 505 -13.31 -25.12 -27.71
CA THR A 505 -14.63 -25.80 -27.74
C THR A 505 -15.23 -25.83 -29.15
N GLU A 506 -15.01 -24.77 -29.95
CA GLU A 506 -15.47 -24.65 -31.32
C GLU A 506 -14.66 -25.48 -32.34
N CYS A 507 -13.54 -26.07 -31.92
CA CYS A 507 -12.71 -26.89 -32.79
C CYS A 507 -13.43 -28.19 -33.17
N LYS A 508 -13.47 -28.51 -34.46
CA LYS A 508 -14.15 -29.70 -34.98
C LYS A 508 -13.25 -30.92 -34.99
#